data_AF-A0A2K0TG21-F1
#
_entry.id   AF-A0A2K0TG21-F1
#
_cell.length_a   1.000
_cell.length_b   1.000
_cell.length_c   1.000
_cell.angle_alpha   90.00
_cell.angle_beta   90.00
_cell.angle_gamma   90.00
#
_symmetry.space_group_name_H-M   'P 1'
#
loop_
_entity.id
_entity.type
_entity.pdbx_description
1 polymer ?
#
loop_
_entity_poly.entity_id
_entity_poly.type
_entity_poly.pdbx_seq_one_letter_code
_entity_poly.pdbx_strand_id
1 'polypeptide(L)'
;MQDDIVTAHGSGPAGSEQENENSQDGHERRTGANSRPPVNLRREQTAPERDPDGGAARLVHYAETAPGLRQLGLTVNAIFDLNTIDSIAYALAADINCLGNGEPSCLLADFKEVDDQYKDRKLANLTHYALGFNPQHSNFTSCLPPDFIDNVLRTVCSNISCENNNADIVTPGYFQGYSNIKKTVRFNPQDLLASQAIATAALSLPVSGPGITPAAKKTQQKLLDQLTGENSPEARFRTIPFVREASRLEQCIEEGEYAFRMEQVITISVSQLLPEHRTMPMVLRPITQLISFFLTAQKEYTQVLRIFNPKEFPGVLCAYTRLFKLIAALMLA
;
A
#
# COMPACT_ATOMS: atom_id res chain seq x y z
N MET A 1 10.29 25.72 -56.04
CA MET A 1 11.00 26.21 -54.86
C MET A 1 11.46 24.98 -54.12
N GLN A 2 12.62 24.40 -54.48
CA GLN A 2 13.98 24.81 -54.05
C GLN A 2 14.12 24.68 -52.52
N ASP A 3 15.02 23.92 -51.92
CA ASP A 3 16.25 23.20 -52.33
C ASP A 3 16.53 22.13 -51.23
N ASP A 4 16.84 20.89 -51.58
CA ASP A 4 18.16 20.20 -51.61
C ASP A 4 18.72 19.71 -50.25
N ILE A 5 18.86 18.38 -50.03
CA ILE A 5 20.06 17.51 -50.22
C ILE A 5 21.15 17.83 -49.15
N VAL A 6 21.64 16.91 -48.30
CA VAL A 6 22.70 15.91 -48.57
C VAL A 6 22.77 14.85 -47.44
N THR A 7 22.89 13.60 -47.89
CA THR A 7 23.30 12.32 -47.25
C THR A 7 24.68 12.26 -46.58
N ALA A 8 24.88 11.35 -45.61
CA ALA A 8 26.08 10.47 -45.59
C ALA A 8 25.92 9.23 -44.69
N HIS A 9 26.34 8.09 -45.26
CA HIS A 9 26.43 6.73 -44.70
C HIS A 9 27.78 6.45 -44.03
N GLY A 10 27.82 5.39 -43.19
CA GLY A 10 28.99 4.55 -42.88
C GLY A 10 29.69 4.90 -41.56
N SER A 11 30.13 3.99 -40.69
CA SER A 11 30.50 2.57 -40.83
C SER A 11 30.58 1.94 -39.42
N GLY A 12 30.41 0.61 -39.30
CA GLY A 12 30.42 -0.14 -38.02
C GLY A 12 31.82 -0.46 -37.44
N PRO A 13 32.03 -1.65 -36.84
CA PRO A 13 32.17 -1.82 -35.38
C PRO A 13 33.50 -2.46 -34.93
N ALA A 14 33.85 -2.34 -33.65
CA ALA A 14 34.78 -3.16 -32.83
C ALA A 14 34.87 -2.48 -31.44
N GLY A 15 35.13 -3.08 -30.28
CA GLY A 15 35.70 -4.36 -29.88
C GLY A 15 36.13 -4.19 -28.41
N SER A 16 36.04 -5.28 -27.65
CA SER A 16 36.32 -5.47 -26.22
C SER A 16 37.76 -5.23 -25.77
N GLU A 17 37.96 -4.87 -24.49
CA GLU A 17 39.10 -5.17 -23.57
C GLU A 17 38.77 -4.42 -22.25
N GLN A 18 38.55 -5.01 -21.05
CA GLN A 18 39.29 -5.93 -20.19
C GLN A 18 40.62 -5.37 -19.68
N GLU A 19 40.62 -4.73 -18.50
CA GLU A 19 41.82 -4.52 -17.69
C GLU A 19 41.57 -4.94 -16.23
N ASN A 20 42.25 -6.01 -15.86
CA ASN A 20 42.63 -6.38 -14.50
C ASN A 20 43.87 -5.57 -14.14
N GLU A 21 43.88 -4.92 -12.97
CA GLU A 21 45.12 -4.58 -12.29
C GLU A 21 45.18 -5.26 -10.92
N ASN A 22 46.18 -6.12 -10.79
CA ASN A 22 46.63 -6.73 -9.55
C ASN A 22 48.14 -6.48 -9.48
N SER A 23 48.64 -5.90 -8.40
CA SER A 23 50.07 -5.80 -8.05
C SER A 23 50.13 -5.60 -6.53
N GLN A 24 50.58 -6.61 -5.77
CA GLN A 24 51.96 -6.78 -5.27
C GLN A 24 52.38 -5.60 -4.36
N ASP A 25 52.89 -5.77 -3.15
CA ASP A 25 53.99 -6.63 -2.71
C ASP A 25 54.17 -6.48 -1.18
N GLY A 26 54.98 -7.34 -0.54
CA GLY A 26 55.59 -6.99 0.76
C GLY A 26 55.70 -8.08 1.82
N HIS A 27 56.69 -8.96 1.68
CA HIS A 27 57.21 -9.85 2.71
C HIS A 27 57.83 -9.12 3.91
N GLU A 28 57.73 -9.69 5.13
CA GLU A 28 58.90 -9.83 6.03
C GLU A 28 58.69 -10.88 7.15
N ARG A 29 59.80 -11.40 7.68
CA ARG A 29 59.99 -12.69 8.37
C ARG A 29 60.32 -12.55 9.86
N ARG A 30 59.92 -13.59 10.64
CA ARG A 30 60.54 -14.17 11.88
C ARG A 30 60.46 -13.28 13.16
N THR A 31 60.26 -13.76 14.40
CA THR A 31 60.66 -14.99 15.14
C THR A 31 59.77 -15.19 16.39
N GLY A 32 59.53 -16.45 16.79
CA GLY A 32 59.73 -16.90 18.18
C GLY A 32 58.55 -16.93 19.18
N ALA A 33 58.47 -18.09 19.87
CA ALA A 33 57.89 -18.37 21.19
C ALA A 33 56.41 -18.77 21.32
N ASN A 34 56.25 -20.08 21.58
CA ASN A 34 55.32 -20.72 22.51
C ASN A 34 54.01 -19.99 22.86
N SER A 35 52.91 -20.47 22.29
CA SER A 35 51.61 -20.57 22.99
C SER A 35 50.75 -21.61 22.28
N ARG A 36 50.39 -22.68 23.00
CA ARG A 36 49.41 -23.69 22.55
C ARG A 36 48.08 -23.00 22.26
N PRO A 37 47.46 -23.18 21.07
CA PRO A 37 46.04 -22.96 20.90
C PRO A 37 45.25 -24.26 21.16
N PRO A 38 43.99 -24.14 21.59
CA PRO A 38 43.19 -25.27 22.03
C PRO A 38 42.74 -26.16 20.88
N VAL A 39 42.43 -27.40 21.24
CA VAL A 39 41.89 -28.48 20.42
C VAL A 39 40.74 -27.99 19.53
N ASN A 40 40.92 -28.11 18.21
CA ASN A 40 39.87 -27.97 17.21
C ASN A 40 38.83 -29.09 17.40
N LEU A 41 37.76 -28.83 18.14
CA LEU A 41 36.49 -29.50 17.93
C LEU A 41 35.88 -28.92 16.66
N ARG A 42 36.23 -29.53 15.53
CA ARG A 42 35.58 -29.34 14.24
C ARG A 42 34.13 -29.81 14.38
N ARG A 43 33.26 -28.95 14.90
CA ARG A 43 31.82 -29.10 14.77
C ARG A 43 31.53 -28.80 13.31
N GLU A 44 31.25 -29.84 12.54
CA GLU A 44 30.63 -29.71 11.22
C GLU A 44 29.42 -28.80 11.39
N GLN A 45 29.55 -27.55 10.96
CA GLN A 45 28.40 -26.71 10.68
C GLN A 45 27.80 -27.28 9.40
N THR A 46 26.95 -28.29 9.55
CA THR A 46 25.92 -28.58 8.56
C THR A 46 25.17 -27.28 8.33
N ALA A 47 25.29 -26.73 7.13
CA ALA A 47 24.43 -25.67 6.64
C ALA A 47 22.97 -26.07 6.93
N PRO A 48 22.09 -25.13 7.33
CA PRO A 48 20.68 -25.47 7.43
C PRO A 48 20.25 -25.93 6.04
N GLU A 49 19.86 -27.20 5.93
CA GLU A 49 19.15 -27.70 4.76
C GLU A 49 18.01 -26.73 4.50
N ARG A 50 18.05 -26.06 3.36
CA ARG A 50 16.90 -25.31 2.86
C ARG A 50 15.82 -26.34 2.62
N ASP A 51 14.84 -26.37 3.53
CA ASP A 51 13.56 -27.03 3.35
C ASP A 51 12.77 -26.19 2.34
N PRO A 52 12.74 -26.56 1.04
CA PRO A 52 12.22 -25.68 0.00
C PRO A 52 10.70 -25.53 0.10
N ASP A 53 10.02 -26.51 0.73
CA ASP A 53 8.56 -26.63 0.76
C ASP A 53 7.96 -26.77 2.17
N GLY A 54 8.68 -27.31 3.15
CA GLY A 54 8.12 -27.62 4.46
C GLY A 54 7.93 -26.40 5.37
N GLY A 55 8.62 -25.29 5.13
CA GLY A 55 8.34 -24.01 5.81
C GLY A 55 6.99 -23.42 5.41
N ALA A 56 6.70 -23.36 4.11
CA ALA A 56 5.43 -22.85 3.58
C ALA A 56 4.25 -23.78 3.92
N ALA A 57 4.43 -25.10 3.77
CA ALA A 57 3.42 -26.08 4.16
C ALA A 57 3.12 -26.04 5.67
N ARG A 58 4.14 -25.83 6.52
CA ARG A 58 3.96 -25.64 7.98
C ARG A 58 3.23 -24.34 8.31
N LEU A 59 3.45 -23.26 7.56
CA LEU A 59 2.76 -21.98 7.77
C LEU A 59 1.33 -22.00 7.24
N VAL A 60 1.05 -22.69 6.14
CA VAL A 60 -0.33 -22.94 5.68
C VAL A 60 -1.06 -23.82 6.70
N HIS A 61 -0.43 -24.92 7.15
CA HIS A 61 -0.96 -25.72 8.23
C HIS A 61 -1.13 -24.89 9.51
N TYR A 62 -0.21 -24.02 9.88
CA TYR A 62 -0.33 -23.15 11.06
C TYR A 62 -1.46 -22.12 10.91
N ALA A 63 -1.66 -21.52 9.75
CA ALA A 63 -2.76 -20.59 9.50
C ALA A 63 -4.12 -21.30 9.49
N GLU A 64 -4.20 -22.48 8.86
CA GLU A 64 -5.39 -23.34 8.84
C GLU A 64 -5.68 -23.96 10.21
N THR A 65 -4.64 -24.15 11.05
CA THR A 65 -4.74 -24.70 12.40
C THR A 65 -4.60 -23.66 13.52
N ALA A 66 -4.56 -22.37 13.20
CA ALA A 66 -4.52 -21.33 14.22
C ALA A 66 -5.80 -21.43 15.07
N PRO A 67 -5.72 -21.70 16.39
CA PRO A 67 -6.91 -21.91 17.21
C PRO A 67 -7.91 -20.76 17.11
N GLY A 68 -7.43 -19.52 17.02
CA GLY A 68 -8.25 -18.33 16.85
C GLY A 68 -9.00 -18.28 15.51
N LEU A 69 -8.35 -18.62 14.39
CA LEU A 69 -8.99 -18.64 13.08
C LEU A 69 -10.01 -19.78 12.96
N ARG A 70 -9.71 -20.94 13.53
CA ARG A 70 -10.68 -22.04 13.61
C ARG A 70 -11.90 -21.66 14.45
N GLN A 71 -11.69 -21.07 15.62
CA GLN A 71 -12.77 -20.59 16.47
C GLN A 71 -13.60 -19.51 15.78
N LEU A 72 -12.95 -18.58 15.08
CA LEU A 72 -13.64 -17.56 14.27
C LEU A 72 -14.46 -18.22 13.16
N GLY A 73 -13.88 -19.15 12.41
CA GLY A 73 -14.58 -19.91 11.36
C GLY A 73 -15.82 -20.60 11.89
N LEU A 74 -15.74 -21.28 13.04
CA LEU A 74 -16.88 -21.92 13.70
C LEU A 74 -17.93 -20.90 14.16
N THR A 75 -17.50 -19.77 14.71
CA THR A 75 -18.39 -18.70 15.17
C THR A 75 -19.16 -18.08 14.01
N VAL A 76 -18.47 -17.79 12.90
CA VAL A 76 -19.11 -17.26 11.69
C VAL A 76 -20.03 -18.31 11.07
N ASN A 77 -19.64 -19.60 11.06
CA ASN A 77 -20.48 -20.68 10.55
C ASN A 77 -21.78 -20.86 11.33
N ALA A 78 -21.80 -20.49 12.61
CA ALA A 78 -23.01 -20.51 13.44
C ALA A 78 -23.97 -19.34 13.14
N ILE A 79 -23.47 -18.27 12.49
CA ILE A 79 -24.23 -17.06 12.20
C ILE A 79 -24.78 -17.07 10.77
N PHE A 80 -24.02 -17.62 9.82
CA PHE A 80 -24.36 -17.58 8.39
C PHE A 80 -24.74 -18.96 7.86
N ASP A 81 -25.94 -19.08 7.26
CA ASP A 81 -26.32 -20.24 6.47
C ASP A 81 -25.73 -20.15 5.06
N LEU A 82 -24.60 -20.80 4.85
CA LEU A 82 -23.89 -20.82 3.57
C LEU A 82 -24.70 -21.42 2.42
N ASN A 83 -25.75 -22.21 2.69
CA ASN A 83 -26.59 -22.74 1.62
C ASN A 83 -27.45 -21.67 0.93
N THR A 84 -27.62 -20.52 1.57
CA THR A 84 -28.40 -19.39 1.05
C THR A 84 -27.52 -18.31 0.41
N ILE A 85 -26.21 -18.51 0.40
CA ILE A 85 -25.24 -17.53 -0.09
C ILE A 85 -24.69 -17.97 -1.43
N ASP A 86 -24.82 -17.11 -2.44
CA ASP A 86 -24.30 -17.39 -3.77
C ASP A 86 -22.77 -17.23 -3.81
N SER A 87 -22.26 -16.10 -3.31
CA SER A 87 -20.84 -15.80 -3.30
C SER A 87 -20.44 -14.95 -2.10
N ILE A 88 -19.17 -15.07 -1.71
CA ILE A 88 -18.55 -14.26 -0.65
C ILE A 88 -17.29 -13.64 -1.23
N ALA A 89 -17.18 -12.32 -1.11
CA ALA A 89 -15.98 -11.57 -1.46
C ALA A 89 -15.35 -10.95 -0.21
N TYR A 90 -14.03 -11.02 -0.10
CA TYR A 90 -13.27 -10.38 0.96
C TYR A 90 -11.87 -10.01 0.46
N ALA A 91 -11.15 -9.19 1.22
CA ALA A 91 -9.83 -8.69 0.85
C ALA A 91 -8.78 -8.99 1.92
N LEU A 92 -7.58 -9.40 1.49
CA LEU A 92 -6.39 -9.33 2.32
C LEU A 92 -5.83 -7.90 2.24
N ALA A 93 -5.94 -7.14 3.33
CA ALA A 93 -5.37 -5.80 3.45
C ALA A 93 -4.10 -5.84 4.31
N ALA A 94 -2.95 -5.83 3.64
CA ALA A 94 -1.64 -5.88 4.27
C ALA A 94 -1.05 -4.48 4.45
N ASP A 95 -0.84 -4.07 5.71
CA ASP A 95 -0.10 -2.84 6.03
C ASP A 95 1.40 -3.14 6.07
N ILE A 96 2.15 -2.48 5.19
CA ILE A 96 3.60 -2.61 5.06
C ILE A 96 4.25 -1.40 5.76
N ASN A 97 5.01 -1.70 6.81
CA ASN A 97 5.78 -0.72 7.56
C ASN A 97 7.26 -0.88 7.24
N CYS A 98 8.02 0.22 7.29
CA CYS A 98 9.46 0.21 7.05
C CYS A 98 10.18 1.12 8.04
N LEU A 99 11.40 0.71 8.38
CA LEU A 99 12.35 1.52 9.13
C LEU A 99 13.48 1.96 8.19
N GLY A 100 13.66 3.26 8.00
CA GLY A 100 14.81 3.85 7.33
C GLY A 100 15.81 4.35 8.37
N ASN A 101 17.04 3.82 8.36
CA ASN A 101 18.08 4.15 9.35
C ASN A 101 17.64 3.94 10.81
N GLY A 102 16.75 2.97 11.06
CA GLY A 102 16.21 2.67 12.40
C GLY A 102 14.98 3.49 12.80
N GLU A 103 14.57 4.47 11.99
CA GLU A 103 13.41 5.32 12.25
C GLU A 103 12.24 4.95 11.32
N PRO A 104 10.97 5.07 11.76
CA PRO A 104 9.81 4.93 10.90
C PRO A 104 9.95 5.78 9.64
N SER A 105 9.75 5.15 8.48
CA SER A 105 9.89 5.79 7.18
C SER A 105 8.70 5.50 6.29
N CYS A 106 8.36 6.45 5.44
CA CYS A 106 7.20 6.33 4.59
C CYS A 106 7.53 5.54 3.32
N LEU A 107 6.52 4.88 2.75
CA LEU A 107 6.65 4.09 1.54
C LEU A 107 5.68 4.61 0.48
N LEU A 108 6.14 4.66 -0.77
CA LEU A 108 5.30 4.86 -1.95
C LEU A 108 5.70 3.90 -3.04
N ALA A 109 4.74 3.57 -3.93
CA ALA A 109 5.03 2.70 -5.05
C ALA A 109 5.73 3.46 -6.18
N ASP A 110 6.80 2.89 -6.70
CA ASP A 110 7.50 3.36 -7.88
C ASP A 110 6.68 3.02 -9.13
N PHE A 111 6.38 4.03 -9.94
CA PHE A 111 5.55 3.90 -11.13
C PHE A 111 6.10 2.85 -12.08
N LYS A 112 7.41 2.87 -12.36
CA LYS A 112 8.03 1.99 -13.34
C LYS A 112 8.03 0.55 -12.84
N GLU A 113 8.41 0.35 -11.58
CA GLU A 113 8.42 -0.99 -10.99
C GLU A 113 7.03 -1.61 -10.96
N VAL A 114 5.99 -0.80 -10.69
CA VAL A 114 4.59 -1.25 -10.75
C VAL A 114 4.21 -1.58 -12.20
N ASP A 115 4.48 -0.70 -13.16
CA ASP A 115 4.20 -0.94 -14.58
C ASP A 115 4.82 -2.25 -15.09
N ASP A 116 6.06 -2.53 -14.69
CA ASP A 116 6.78 -3.74 -15.06
C ASP A 116 6.07 -5.01 -14.51
N GLN A 117 5.31 -4.93 -13.40
CA GLN A 117 4.48 -6.03 -12.88
C GLN A 117 3.18 -6.29 -13.67
N TYR A 118 2.86 -5.43 -14.64
CA TYR A 118 1.68 -5.56 -15.50
C TYR A 118 2.04 -5.58 -16.99
N LYS A 119 3.33 -5.76 -17.30
CA LYS A 119 3.82 -5.77 -18.67
C LYS A 119 3.05 -6.82 -19.48
N ASP A 120 2.59 -6.41 -20.66
CA ASP A 120 1.78 -7.22 -21.57
C ASP A 120 0.36 -7.61 -21.08
N ARG A 121 -0.09 -7.11 -19.92
CA ARG A 121 -1.42 -7.41 -19.33
C ARG A 121 -2.45 -6.31 -19.63
N LYS A 122 -2.90 -6.24 -20.88
CA LYS A 122 -3.87 -5.21 -21.36
C LYS A 122 -5.18 -5.11 -20.56
N LEU A 123 -5.60 -6.18 -19.89
CA LEU A 123 -6.84 -6.24 -19.10
C LEU A 123 -6.66 -5.73 -17.65
N ALA A 124 -5.44 -5.35 -17.25
CA ALA A 124 -5.17 -4.90 -15.89
C ALA A 124 -5.85 -3.57 -15.54
N ASN A 125 -6.17 -2.71 -16.51
CA ASN A 125 -6.73 -1.37 -16.25
C ASN A 125 -5.95 -0.62 -15.16
N LEU A 126 -4.62 -0.73 -15.20
CA LEU A 126 -3.73 -0.12 -14.22
C LEU A 126 -3.92 1.39 -14.20
N THR A 127 -4.19 1.94 -13.02
CA THR A 127 -4.36 3.37 -12.79
C THR A 127 -3.43 3.83 -11.68
N HIS A 128 -2.62 4.84 -11.97
CA HIS A 128 -1.77 5.49 -10.99
C HIS A 128 -2.40 6.78 -10.47
N TYR A 129 -2.28 6.99 -9.17
CA TYR A 129 -2.69 8.20 -8.47
C TYR A 129 -1.44 8.87 -7.91
N ALA A 130 -0.82 9.72 -8.72
CA ALA A 130 0.30 10.55 -8.29
C ALA A 130 -0.14 11.47 -7.14
N LEU A 131 0.68 11.57 -6.10
CA LEU A 131 0.32 12.33 -4.90
C LEU A 131 0.64 13.83 -4.98
N GLY A 132 0.58 14.41 -6.18
CA GLY A 132 0.71 15.86 -6.43
C GLY A 132 2.13 16.41 -6.37
N PHE A 133 3.07 15.75 -5.68
CA PHE A 133 4.46 16.23 -5.53
C PHE A 133 5.50 15.46 -6.35
N ASN A 134 5.20 14.25 -6.82
CA ASN A 134 6.11 13.45 -7.64
C ASN A 134 5.34 12.54 -8.61
N PRO A 135 5.56 12.65 -9.95
CA PRO A 135 4.89 11.80 -10.92
C PRO A 135 5.42 10.36 -10.96
N GLN A 136 6.60 10.10 -10.39
CA GLN A 136 7.24 8.77 -10.38
C GLN A 136 6.76 7.89 -9.23
N HIS A 137 6.10 8.45 -8.22
CA HIS A 137 5.70 7.72 -7.02
C HIS A 137 4.22 7.92 -6.74
N SER A 138 3.50 6.83 -6.50
CA SER A 138 2.04 6.87 -6.53
C SER A 138 1.38 5.82 -5.63
N ASN A 139 0.08 6.01 -5.42
CA ASN A 139 -0.83 4.91 -5.16
C ASN A 139 -1.27 4.32 -6.49
N PHE A 140 -1.76 3.09 -6.53
CA PHE A 140 -2.23 2.46 -7.76
C PHE A 140 -3.38 1.50 -7.52
N THR A 141 -4.17 1.28 -8.56
CA THR A 141 -5.24 0.28 -8.60
C THR A 141 -5.19 -0.47 -9.91
N SER A 142 -5.64 -1.72 -9.92
CA SER A 142 -5.70 -2.58 -11.10
C SER A 142 -6.86 -3.56 -10.94
N CYS A 143 -7.51 -3.91 -12.04
CA CYS A 143 -8.50 -4.98 -12.10
C CYS A 143 -7.88 -6.38 -11.94
N LEU A 144 -6.56 -6.49 -12.09
CA LEU A 144 -5.80 -7.73 -11.94
C LEU A 144 -4.74 -7.60 -10.83
N PRO A 145 -4.33 -8.70 -10.18
CA PRO A 145 -3.18 -8.71 -9.28
C PRO A 145 -1.89 -8.38 -10.04
N PRO A 146 -0.87 -7.77 -9.40
CA PRO A 146 0.46 -7.68 -9.98
C PRO A 146 1.10 -9.07 -10.08
N ASP A 147 2.08 -9.25 -10.97
CA ASP A 147 2.68 -10.57 -11.27
C ASP A 147 3.19 -11.33 -10.03
N PHE A 148 3.79 -10.62 -9.07
CA PHE A 148 4.27 -11.22 -7.81
C PHE A 148 3.15 -11.80 -6.93
N ILE A 149 1.91 -11.31 -7.07
CA ILE A 149 0.71 -11.87 -6.40
C ILE A 149 -0.03 -12.87 -7.29
N ASP A 150 -0.04 -12.63 -8.60
CA ASP A 150 -0.74 -13.45 -9.60
C ASP A 150 -0.27 -14.92 -9.56
N ASN A 151 1.04 -15.14 -9.42
CA ASN A 151 1.60 -16.49 -9.25
C ASN A 151 1.04 -17.22 -8.04
N VAL A 152 0.92 -16.52 -6.91
CA VAL A 152 0.41 -17.08 -5.66
C VAL A 152 -1.07 -17.36 -5.78
N LEU A 153 -1.83 -16.43 -6.35
CA LEU A 153 -3.25 -16.59 -6.58
C LEU A 153 -3.56 -17.77 -7.49
N ARG A 154 -2.76 -18.01 -8.54
CA ARG A 154 -2.88 -19.22 -9.37
C ARG A 154 -2.77 -20.49 -8.53
N THR A 155 -1.77 -20.57 -7.65
CA THR A 155 -1.60 -21.71 -6.74
C THR A 155 -2.78 -21.84 -5.77
N VAL A 156 -3.22 -20.74 -5.16
CA VAL A 156 -4.38 -20.74 -4.25
C VAL A 156 -5.65 -21.20 -4.98
N CYS A 157 -5.92 -20.68 -6.17
CA CYS A 157 -7.08 -21.07 -6.97
C CYS A 157 -6.99 -22.55 -7.37
N SER A 158 -5.82 -23.03 -7.79
CA SER A 158 -5.60 -24.43 -8.17
C SER A 158 -5.82 -25.37 -6.98
N ASN A 159 -5.30 -25.05 -5.80
CA ASN A 159 -5.47 -25.87 -4.60
C ASN A 159 -6.96 -26.05 -4.27
N ILE A 160 -7.70 -24.95 -4.29
CA ILE A 160 -9.13 -24.93 -3.93
C ILE A 160 -9.97 -25.60 -5.02
N SER A 161 -9.61 -25.41 -6.29
CA SER A 161 -10.24 -26.10 -7.43
C SER A 161 -10.07 -27.61 -7.32
N CYS A 162 -8.84 -28.10 -7.10
CA CYS A 162 -8.55 -29.53 -6.91
C CYS A 162 -9.38 -30.15 -5.77
N GLU A 163 -9.51 -29.44 -4.65
CA GLU A 163 -10.33 -29.89 -3.52
C GLU A 163 -11.83 -29.87 -3.85
N ASN A 164 -12.28 -29.00 -4.75
CA ASN A 164 -13.68 -28.88 -5.16
C ASN A 164 -13.97 -29.54 -6.52
N ASN A 165 -13.45 -30.75 -6.76
CA ASN A 165 -13.65 -31.52 -8.00
C ASN A 165 -13.23 -30.79 -9.28
N ASN A 166 -12.13 -30.03 -9.23
CA ASN A 166 -11.61 -29.19 -10.32
C ASN A 166 -12.59 -28.10 -10.79
N ALA A 167 -13.47 -27.64 -9.91
CA ALA A 167 -14.33 -26.49 -10.21
C ALA A 167 -13.63 -25.17 -9.86
N ASP A 168 -13.63 -24.24 -10.81
CA ASP A 168 -13.03 -22.91 -10.65
C ASP A 168 -13.95 -22.00 -9.82
N ILE A 169 -13.87 -22.13 -8.50
CA ILE A 169 -14.76 -21.44 -7.57
C ILE A 169 -14.14 -20.20 -6.91
N VAL A 170 -12.83 -19.97 -7.09
CA VAL A 170 -12.12 -18.80 -6.56
C VAL A 170 -11.78 -17.86 -7.71
N THR A 171 -12.21 -16.62 -7.60
CA THR A 171 -11.93 -15.57 -8.59
C THR A 171 -11.14 -14.43 -7.94
N PRO A 172 -9.90 -14.18 -8.39
CA PRO A 172 -9.18 -12.96 -8.04
C PRO A 172 -9.92 -11.71 -8.50
N GLY A 173 -10.06 -10.75 -7.59
CA GLY A 173 -10.61 -9.43 -7.87
C GLY A 173 -9.52 -8.36 -8.05
N TYR A 174 -9.96 -7.11 -7.97
CA TYR A 174 -9.07 -5.96 -8.09
C TYR A 174 -7.98 -5.95 -7.01
N PHE A 175 -6.87 -5.31 -7.36
CA PHE A 175 -5.75 -5.04 -6.47
C PHE A 175 -5.58 -3.53 -6.30
N GLN A 176 -5.18 -3.10 -5.10
CA GLN A 176 -4.83 -1.70 -4.86
C GLN A 176 -3.66 -1.57 -3.88
N GLY A 177 -2.75 -0.65 -4.18
CA GLY A 177 -1.64 -0.25 -3.31
C GLY A 177 -1.75 1.23 -2.99
N TYR A 178 -1.85 1.59 -1.72
CA TYR A 178 -1.98 2.99 -1.33
C TYR A 178 -1.38 3.31 0.05
N SER A 179 -0.86 4.52 0.19
CA SER A 179 -0.46 5.05 1.50
C SER A 179 -1.68 5.20 2.42
N ASN A 180 -1.59 4.64 3.63
CA ASN A 180 -2.70 4.58 4.58
C ASN A 180 -3.08 5.96 5.16
N ILE A 181 -2.30 6.99 4.84
CA ILE A 181 -2.51 8.40 5.20
C ILE A 181 -3.89 8.91 4.76
N LYS A 182 -4.48 8.32 3.72
CA LYS A 182 -5.86 8.65 3.33
C LYS A 182 -6.85 8.46 4.49
N LYS A 183 -6.63 7.51 5.40
CA LYS A 183 -7.49 7.30 6.58
C LYS A 183 -7.46 8.49 7.54
N THR A 184 -6.30 9.10 7.69
CA THR A 184 -6.06 10.27 8.55
C THR A 184 -6.97 11.44 8.17
N VAL A 185 -7.20 11.62 6.87
CA VAL A 185 -8.02 12.72 6.33
C VAL A 185 -9.45 12.31 5.96
N ARG A 186 -9.93 11.14 6.41
CA ARG A 186 -11.30 10.68 6.09
C ARG A 186 -12.37 11.59 6.71
N PHE A 187 -13.46 11.68 5.96
CA PHE A 187 -14.69 12.38 6.31
C PHE A 187 -15.34 11.85 7.59
N ASN A 188 -15.70 12.75 8.51
CA ASN A 188 -16.75 12.53 9.50
C ASN A 188 -17.98 13.36 9.08
N PRO A 189 -19.21 12.80 9.13
CA PRO A 189 -20.45 13.54 8.88
C PRO A 189 -20.62 14.84 9.66
N GLN A 190 -19.94 14.97 10.80
CA GLN A 190 -19.97 16.17 11.64
C GLN A 190 -18.91 17.23 11.25
N ASP A 191 -18.03 16.95 10.29
CA ASP A 191 -17.03 17.91 9.83
C ASP A 191 -17.60 18.80 8.71
N LEU A 192 -17.52 20.13 8.86
CA LEU A 192 -17.84 21.11 7.81
C LEU A 192 -16.67 21.21 6.82
N LEU A 193 -16.52 20.22 5.93
CA LEU A 193 -15.43 20.20 4.95
C LEU A 193 -15.66 21.18 3.79
N ALA A 194 -14.57 21.63 3.15
CA ALA A 194 -14.62 22.44 1.93
C ALA A 194 -15.35 21.73 0.76
N SER A 195 -15.47 20.40 0.81
CA SER A 195 -16.20 19.57 -0.14
C SER A 195 -17.73 19.54 0.09
N GLN A 196 -18.22 20.09 1.20
CA GLN A 196 -19.66 20.27 1.40
C GLN A 196 -20.12 21.52 0.68
N ALA A 197 -21.14 21.38 -0.19
CA ALA A 197 -21.71 22.49 -0.95
C ALA A 197 -22.07 23.72 -0.10
N ILE A 198 -22.38 23.50 1.18
CA ILE A 198 -22.69 24.54 2.17
C ILE A 198 -21.44 25.37 2.54
N ALA A 199 -20.27 24.76 2.71
CA ALA A 199 -19.02 25.47 3.00
C ALA A 199 -18.54 26.25 1.77
N THR A 200 -18.60 25.64 0.58
CA THR A 200 -18.32 26.33 -0.68
C THR A 200 -19.27 27.50 -0.89
N ALA A 201 -20.59 27.32 -0.67
CA ALA A 201 -21.57 28.39 -0.77
C ALA A 201 -21.29 29.52 0.23
N ALA A 202 -20.95 29.21 1.48
CA ALA A 202 -20.61 30.23 2.48
C ALA A 202 -19.38 31.07 2.09
N LEU A 203 -18.35 30.43 1.51
CA LEU A 203 -17.11 31.07 1.06
C LEU A 203 -17.24 31.81 -0.29
N SER A 204 -18.20 31.43 -1.13
CA SER A 204 -18.38 31.98 -2.49
C SER A 204 -19.42 33.09 -2.58
N LEU A 205 -20.25 33.27 -1.54
CA LEU A 205 -21.26 34.32 -1.50
C LEU A 205 -20.59 35.70 -1.33
N PRO A 206 -20.88 36.69 -2.18
CA PRO A 206 -20.31 38.03 -2.04
C PRO A 206 -20.70 38.65 -0.70
N VAL A 207 -19.77 39.34 -0.04
CA VAL A 207 -20.03 40.02 1.25
C VAL A 207 -21.05 41.17 1.10
N SER A 208 -21.18 41.69 -0.12
CA SER A 208 -22.16 42.72 -0.49
C SER A 208 -22.43 42.69 -2.00
N GLY A 209 -23.66 43.04 -2.40
CA GLY A 209 -24.06 43.10 -3.80
C GLY A 209 -25.58 43.19 -3.98
N PRO A 210 -26.06 43.61 -5.17
CA PRO A 210 -27.49 43.66 -5.47
C PRO A 210 -28.09 42.24 -5.44
N GLY A 211 -29.15 42.05 -4.65
CA GLY A 211 -29.87 40.77 -4.52
C GLY A 211 -29.54 39.94 -3.28
N ILE A 212 -28.59 40.36 -2.43
CA ILE A 212 -28.29 39.65 -1.18
C ILE A 212 -29.25 40.09 -0.08
N THR A 213 -30.04 39.15 0.43
CA THR A 213 -31.01 39.42 1.51
C THR A 213 -30.32 39.41 2.89
N PRO A 214 -30.87 40.15 3.88
CA PRO A 214 -30.37 40.10 5.26
C PRO A 214 -30.39 38.68 5.86
N ALA A 215 -31.37 37.85 5.48
CA ALA A 215 -31.47 36.47 5.91
C ALA A 215 -30.33 35.60 5.35
N ALA A 216 -30.00 35.77 4.07
CA ALA A 216 -28.86 35.09 3.44
C ALA A 216 -27.55 35.49 4.11
N LYS A 217 -27.37 36.79 4.42
CA LYS A 217 -26.20 37.28 5.15
C LYS A 217 -26.09 36.70 6.56
N LYS A 218 -27.20 36.60 7.30
CA LYS A 218 -27.22 35.99 8.65
C LYS A 218 -26.89 34.50 8.61
N THR A 219 -27.40 33.77 7.61
CA THR A 219 -27.08 32.36 7.40
C THR A 219 -25.61 32.16 6.99
N GLN A 220 -25.10 33.00 6.09
CA GLN A 220 -23.69 33.00 5.70
C GLN A 220 -22.80 33.27 6.91
N GLN A 221 -23.09 34.31 7.71
CA GLN A 221 -22.32 34.63 8.91
C GLN A 221 -22.34 33.47 9.90
N LYS A 222 -23.51 32.87 10.18
CA LYS A 222 -23.61 31.69 11.05
C LYS A 222 -22.74 30.53 10.58
N LEU A 223 -22.65 30.29 9.26
CA LEU A 223 -21.80 29.26 8.69
C LEU A 223 -20.32 29.63 8.77
N LEU A 224 -19.97 30.91 8.57
CA LEU A 224 -18.61 31.41 8.76
C LEU A 224 -18.17 31.30 10.22
N ASP A 225 -19.01 31.67 11.19
CA ASP A 225 -18.75 31.55 12.63
C ASP A 225 -18.56 30.08 13.05
N GLN A 226 -19.31 29.17 12.42
CA GLN A 226 -19.13 27.73 12.59
C GLN A 226 -17.81 27.23 12.00
N LEU A 227 -17.42 27.72 10.81
CA LEU A 227 -16.15 27.38 10.15
C LEU A 227 -14.95 27.94 10.92
N THR A 228 -15.05 29.13 11.52
CA THR A 228 -13.97 29.78 12.28
C THR A 228 -13.93 29.35 13.75
N GLY A 229 -14.90 28.54 14.20
CA GLY A 229 -14.94 27.94 15.52
C GLY A 229 -15.16 28.93 16.67
N GLU A 230 -15.77 30.09 16.45
CA GLU A 230 -15.89 31.13 17.48
C GLU A 230 -16.67 30.69 18.74
N ASN A 231 -17.47 29.63 18.64
CA ASN A 231 -18.22 29.08 19.79
C ASN A 231 -17.38 28.17 20.73
N SER A 232 -16.13 27.82 20.37
CA SER A 232 -15.17 27.15 21.25
C SER A 232 -13.75 27.20 20.65
N PRO A 233 -12.74 27.68 21.38
CA PRO A 233 -11.34 27.63 20.95
C PRO A 233 -10.86 26.21 20.60
N GLU A 234 -11.38 25.18 21.28
CA GLU A 234 -11.08 23.77 20.96
C GLU A 234 -11.77 23.29 19.68
N ALA A 235 -12.93 23.88 19.31
CA ALA A 235 -13.65 23.57 18.08
C ALA A 235 -13.02 24.20 16.83
N ARG A 236 -12.23 25.27 16.99
CA ARG A 236 -11.54 25.98 15.89
C ARG A 236 -10.59 25.10 15.09
N PHE A 237 -9.91 24.15 15.74
CA PHE A 237 -9.06 23.16 15.07
C PHE A 237 -9.86 22.05 14.37
N ARG A 238 -11.14 21.86 14.72
CA ARG A 238 -11.99 20.79 14.18
C ARG A 238 -12.85 21.25 12.99
N THR A 239 -12.99 22.56 12.79
CA THR A 239 -13.99 23.12 11.87
C THR A 239 -13.40 23.80 10.64
N ILE A 240 -12.16 24.32 10.70
CA ILE A 240 -11.46 24.80 9.50
C ILE A 240 -10.85 23.59 8.77
N PRO A 241 -11.35 23.20 7.57
CA PRO A 241 -10.97 21.94 6.93
C PRO A 241 -9.46 21.77 6.80
N PHE A 242 -8.78 22.79 6.28
CA PHE A 242 -7.34 22.73 6.02
C PHE A 242 -6.48 22.75 7.29
N VAL A 243 -6.96 23.36 8.38
CA VAL A 243 -6.26 23.33 9.68
C VAL A 243 -6.40 21.96 10.32
N ARG A 244 -7.61 21.39 10.28
CA ARG A 244 -7.90 20.04 10.76
C ARG A 244 -7.06 19.01 10.02
N GLU A 245 -7.07 19.04 8.68
CA GLU A 245 -6.29 18.06 7.90
C GLU A 245 -4.78 18.21 8.12
N ALA A 246 -4.24 19.43 8.22
CA ALA A 246 -2.84 19.64 8.55
C ALA A 246 -2.47 19.02 9.89
N SER A 247 -3.25 19.30 10.95
CA SER A 247 -2.99 18.78 12.30
C SER A 247 -3.07 17.26 12.36
N ARG A 248 -4.01 16.63 11.65
CA ARG A 248 -4.09 15.16 11.61
C ARG A 248 -2.92 14.54 10.87
N LEU A 249 -2.47 15.16 9.77
CA LEU A 249 -1.29 14.70 9.05
C LEU A 249 -0.03 14.84 9.91
N GLU A 250 0.12 15.94 10.65
CA GLU A 250 1.21 16.14 11.61
C GLU A 250 1.20 15.07 12.70
N GLN A 251 0.06 14.80 13.32
CA GLN A 251 -0.09 13.74 14.32
C GLN A 251 0.27 12.36 13.75
N CYS A 252 -0.21 12.04 12.54
CA CYS A 252 0.11 10.79 11.85
C CYS A 252 1.62 10.64 11.57
N ILE A 253 2.33 11.73 11.27
CA ILE A 253 3.79 11.73 11.12
C ILE A 253 4.46 11.46 12.47
N GLU A 254 4.01 12.12 13.54
CA GLU A 254 4.56 11.98 14.90
C GLU A 254 4.37 10.56 15.45
N GLU A 255 3.21 9.96 15.20
CA GLU A 255 2.86 8.61 15.67
C GLU A 255 3.40 7.49 14.77
N GLY A 256 3.96 7.82 13.60
CA GLY A 256 4.49 6.83 12.66
C GLY A 256 3.42 6.07 11.86
N GLU A 257 2.17 6.56 11.83
CA GLU A 257 1.00 5.84 11.30
C GLU A 257 0.80 6.00 9.78
N TYR A 258 1.83 5.74 8.98
CA TYR A 258 1.82 5.96 7.51
C TYR A 258 2.26 4.74 6.70
N ALA A 259 1.86 3.55 7.15
CA ALA A 259 2.06 2.30 6.41
C ALA A 259 1.59 2.40 4.95
N PHE A 260 2.25 1.66 4.06
CA PHE A 260 1.74 1.45 2.71
C PHE A 260 0.88 0.19 2.69
N ARG A 261 -0.38 0.33 2.30
CA ARG A 261 -1.34 -0.77 2.31
C ARG A 261 -1.48 -1.37 0.92
N MET A 262 -1.34 -2.69 0.82
CA MET A 262 -1.69 -3.46 -0.36
C MET A 262 -2.93 -4.30 -0.07
N GLU A 263 -3.93 -4.25 -0.96
CA GLU A 263 -5.17 -5.00 -0.84
C GLU A 263 -5.42 -5.88 -2.05
N GLN A 264 -5.58 -7.18 -1.82
CA GLN A 264 -6.01 -8.14 -2.84
C GLN A 264 -7.41 -8.64 -2.51
N VAL A 265 -8.37 -8.43 -3.41
CA VAL A 265 -9.73 -8.98 -3.29
C VAL A 265 -9.78 -10.39 -3.86
N ILE A 266 -10.51 -11.29 -3.20
CA ILE A 266 -10.86 -12.59 -3.76
C ILE A 266 -12.34 -12.87 -3.51
N THR A 267 -12.95 -13.56 -4.47
CA THR A 267 -14.36 -13.95 -4.43
C THR A 267 -14.47 -15.45 -4.52
N ILE A 268 -15.35 -16.04 -3.72
CA ILE A 268 -15.64 -17.48 -3.70
C ILE A 268 -17.09 -17.68 -4.09
N SER A 269 -17.31 -18.52 -5.10
CA SER A 269 -18.63 -18.98 -5.52
C SER A 269 -19.12 -20.08 -4.56
N VAL A 270 -19.72 -19.66 -3.45
CA VAL A 270 -20.21 -20.57 -2.40
C VAL A 270 -21.28 -21.52 -2.92
N SER A 271 -22.15 -21.05 -3.82
CA SER A 271 -23.17 -21.89 -4.47
C SER A 271 -22.58 -23.05 -5.28
N GLN A 272 -21.33 -22.92 -5.74
CA GLN A 272 -20.60 -23.91 -6.53
C GLN A 272 -19.67 -24.81 -5.69
N LEU A 273 -19.55 -24.55 -4.39
CA LEU A 273 -18.91 -25.49 -3.48
C LEU A 273 -19.72 -26.79 -3.39
N LEU A 274 -19.01 -27.91 -3.32
CA LEU A 274 -19.60 -29.20 -2.95
C LEU A 274 -20.34 -29.06 -1.60
N PRO A 275 -21.49 -29.73 -1.41
CA PRO A 275 -22.27 -29.61 -0.18
C PRO A 275 -21.44 -29.82 1.10
N GLU A 276 -20.53 -30.78 1.10
CA GLU A 276 -19.59 -31.09 2.20
C GLU A 276 -18.50 -30.02 2.41
N HIS A 277 -18.21 -29.22 1.40
CA HIS A 277 -17.22 -28.14 1.42
C HIS A 277 -17.83 -26.76 1.71
N ARG A 278 -19.16 -26.64 1.79
CA ARG A 278 -19.86 -25.40 2.16
C ARG A 278 -19.73 -25.11 3.66
N THR A 279 -18.52 -24.80 4.08
CA THR A 279 -18.18 -24.48 5.46
C THR A 279 -17.35 -23.19 5.50
N MET A 280 -17.51 -22.39 6.56
CA MET A 280 -16.71 -21.17 6.71
C MET A 280 -15.19 -21.43 6.71
N PRO A 281 -14.65 -22.50 7.31
CA PRO A 281 -13.24 -22.85 7.16
C PRO A 281 -12.79 -22.98 5.69
N MET A 282 -13.58 -23.65 4.83
CA MET A 282 -13.26 -23.75 3.41
C MET A 282 -13.36 -22.39 2.71
N VAL A 283 -14.40 -21.62 3.03
CA VAL A 283 -14.55 -20.24 2.53
C VAL A 283 -13.38 -19.35 2.95
N LEU A 284 -12.75 -19.53 4.12
CA LEU A 284 -11.63 -18.71 4.56
C LEU A 284 -10.26 -19.24 4.10
N ARG A 285 -10.20 -20.46 3.56
CA ARG A 285 -8.95 -21.12 3.20
C ARG A 285 -8.10 -20.36 2.18
N PRO A 286 -8.68 -19.72 1.15
CA PRO A 286 -7.88 -18.92 0.22
C PRO A 286 -7.15 -17.76 0.90
N ILE A 287 -7.80 -17.03 1.82
CA ILE A 287 -7.14 -15.90 2.51
C ILE A 287 -6.06 -16.39 3.48
N THR A 288 -6.24 -17.55 4.11
CA THR A 288 -5.20 -18.09 5.00
C THR A 288 -3.93 -18.45 4.22
N GLN A 289 -4.05 -18.99 3.01
CA GLN A 289 -2.90 -19.26 2.14
C GLN A 289 -2.21 -17.96 1.70
N LEU A 290 -2.98 -16.91 1.36
CA LEU A 290 -2.42 -15.59 1.04
C LEU A 290 -1.72 -14.92 2.22
N ILE A 291 -2.27 -15.04 3.44
CA ILE A 291 -1.62 -14.55 4.67
C ILE A 291 -0.28 -15.26 4.87
N SER A 292 -0.23 -16.59 4.72
CA SER A 292 1.02 -17.35 4.85
C SER A 292 2.06 -16.92 3.82
N PHE A 293 1.65 -16.60 2.59
CA PHE A 293 2.55 -16.02 1.60
C PHE A 293 3.05 -14.63 2.00
N PHE A 294 2.16 -13.72 2.43
CA PHE A 294 2.55 -12.38 2.88
C PHE A 294 3.59 -12.43 4.01
N LEU A 295 3.41 -13.35 4.97
CA LEU A 295 4.32 -13.49 6.10
C LEU A 295 5.69 -14.06 5.71
N THR A 296 5.77 -14.90 4.68
CA THR A 296 7.01 -15.57 4.27
C THR A 296 7.76 -14.85 3.15
N ALA A 297 7.05 -14.20 2.25
CA ALA A 297 7.57 -13.58 1.03
C ALA A 297 7.52 -12.04 1.10
N GLN A 298 7.83 -11.45 2.26
CA GLN A 298 7.75 -10.01 2.49
C GLN A 298 8.51 -9.17 1.45
N LYS A 299 9.61 -9.70 0.90
CA LYS A 299 10.41 -9.03 -0.15
C LYS A 299 9.62 -8.79 -1.44
N GLU A 300 8.72 -9.69 -1.80
CA GLU A 300 7.89 -9.56 -3.00
C GLU A 300 6.95 -8.36 -2.91
N TYR A 301 6.49 -8.04 -1.69
CA TYR A 301 5.62 -6.90 -1.42
C TYR A 301 6.36 -5.55 -1.36
N THR A 302 7.68 -5.57 -1.17
CA THR A 302 8.48 -4.35 -1.02
C THR A 302 9.26 -3.97 -2.27
N GLN A 303 9.40 -4.86 -3.26
CA GLN A 303 10.21 -4.62 -4.47
C GLN A 303 9.76 -3.40 -5.29
N VAL A 304 8.45 -3.15 -5.34
CA VAL A 304 7.86 -2.01 -6.05
C VAL A 304 7.81 -0.74 -5.20
N LEU A 305 8.29 -0.78 -3.95
CA LEU A 305 8.19 0.33 -3.01
C LEU A 305 9.51 1.08 -2.89
N ARG A 306 9.41 2.37 -2.59
CA ARG A 306 10.53 3.27 -2.31
C ARG A 306 10.33 3.96 -0.99
N ILE A 307 11.44 4.17 -0.28
CA ILE A 307 11.47 4.77 1.05
C ILE A 307 11.54 6.29 0.90
N PHE A 308 10.73 6.98 1.68
CA PHE A 308 10.69 8.43 1.77
C PHE A 308 10.90 8.87 3.21
N ASN A 309 11.63 9.99 3.36
CA ASN A 309 11.71 10.67 4.64
C ASN A 309 10.33 11.23 5.01
N PRO A 310 9.81 10.99 6.23
CA PRO A 310 8.53 11.54 6.69
C PRO A 310 8.40 13.07 6.51
N LYS A 311 9.52 13.80 6.60
CA LYS A 311 9.56 15.26 6.34
C LYS A 311 9.28 15.63 4.88
N GLU A 312 9.64 14.76 3.94
CA GLU A 312 9.33 14.92 2.52
C GLU A 312 7.93 14.42 2.24
N PHE A 313 7.68 13.14 2.51
CA PHE A 313 6.36 12.54 2.42
C PHE A 313 6.04 11.80 3.72
N PRO A 314 4.93 12.16 4.41
CA PRO A 314 3.86 13.05 3.95
C PRO A 314 4.00 14.54 4.26
N GLY A 315 5.14 15.03 4.76
CA GLY A 315 5.32 16.44 5.10
C GLY A 315 4.94 17.45 3.99
N VAL A 316 5.10 17.10 2.72
CA VAL A 316 4.62 17.90 1.57
C VAL A 316 3.09 18.10 1.57
N LEU A 317 2.32 17.14 2.05
CA LEU A 317 0.87 17.27 2.23
C LEU A 317 0.53 18.28 3.33
N CYS A 318 1.33 18.36 4.38
CA CYS A 318 1.22 19.41 5.41
C CYS A 318 1.51 20.80 4.81
N ALA A 319 2.49 20.90 3.90
CA ALA A 319 2.79 22.15 3.21
C ALA A 319 1.61 22.62 2.32
N TYR A 320 0.99 21.71 1.55
CA TYR A 320 -0.19 22.04 0.75
C TYR A 320 -1.38 22.46 1.59
N THR A 321 -1.69 21.73 2.66
CA THR A 321 -2.78 22.09 3.57
C THR A 321 -2.54 23.46 4.23
N ARG A 322 -1.30 23.79 4.59
CA ARG A 322 -0.91 25.12 5.07
C ARG A 322 -1.12 26.22 4.03
N LEU A 323 -0.80 25.98 2.75
CA LEU A 323 -1.07 26.93 1.68
C LEU A 323 -2.57 27.26 1.60
N PHE A 324 -3.44 26.25 1.59
CA PHE A 324 -4.89 26.45 1.55
C PHE A 324 -5.41 27.16 2.80
N LYS A 325 -4.84 26.86 3.99
CA LYS A 325 -5.14 27.60 5.22
C LYS A 325 -4.85 29.10 5.07
N LEU A 326 -3.70 29.47 4.48
CA LEU A 326 -3.32 30.87 4.29
C LEU A 326 -4.23 31.59 3.29
N ILE A 327 -4.60 30.92 2.19
CA ILE A 327 -5.57 31.44 1.21
C ILE A 327 -6.93 31.65 1.87
N ALA A 328 -7.42 30.68 2.65
CA ALA A 328 -8.68 30.80 3.36
C ALA A 328 -8.66 31.97 4.37
N ALA A 329 -7.56 32.15 5.10
CA ALA A 329 -7.42 33.27 6.04
C ALA A 329 -7.45 34.63 5.32
N LEU A 330 -6.85 34.75 4.12
CA LEU A 330 -6.92 35.96 3.30
C LEU A 330 -8.33 36.25 2.78
N MET A 331 -9.10 35.21 2.43
CA MET A 331 -10.49 35.39 1.97
C MET A 331 -11.46 35.78 3.10
N LEU A 332 -11.10 35.48 4.36
CA LEU A 332 -11.91 35.72 5.55
C LEU A 332 -11.52 36.98 6.32
N ALA A 333 -10.44 37.66 5.93
CA ALA A 333 -9.99 38.94 6.48
C ALA A 333 -10.61 40.11 5.71
#